data_AF-A0A143BVA2-F1
#
_entry.id   AF-A0A143BVA2-F1
#
_cell.length_a   1.000
_cell.length_b   1.000
_cell.length_c   1.000
_cell.angle_alpha   90.00
_cell.angle_beta   90.00
_cell.angle_gamma   90.00
#
_symmetry.space_group_name_H-M   'P 1'
#
loop_
_entity.id
_entity.type
_entity.pdbx_description
1 polymer ?
#
loop_
_entity_poly.entity_id
_entity_poly.type
_entity_poly.pdbx_seq_one_letter_code
_entity_poly.pdbx_strand_id
1 'polypeptide(L)'
;MTWIKPSFLWMMYRCGWGTKEGQETVLAIEIDREGFLWALRNACLSHHVPALHGDRASWKRQLRQAPARVQWDPERDLHLNPLPHRSLQLGLAGEAAARYADEWIVGIEDVTPLAREIHGLVRTGQPGSAAGLLPQERPLGLDDEVLAGLRA
;
A
#
# COMPACT_ATOMS: atom_id res chain seq x y z
N MET A 1 3.16 10.99 9.12
CA MET A 1 2.76 10.44 7.81
C MET A 1 2.59 8.95 8.00
N THR A 2 1.48 8.41 7.53
CA THR A 2 1.13 6.98 7.61
C THR A 2 1.14 6.41 6.21
N TRP A 3 1.60 5.18 6.01
CA TRP A 3 1.62 4.54 4.70
C TRP A 3 0.70 3.34 4.67
N ILE A 4 -0.14 3.25 3.66
CA ILE A 4 -0.98 2.08 3.39
C ILE A 4 -0.50 1.38 2.12
N LYS A 5 -0.50 0.05 2.16
CA LYS A 5 -0.14 -0.82 1.05
C LYS A 5 -1.20 -1.91 0.95
N PRO A 6 -1.96 -1.99 -0.17
CA PRO A 6 -2.97 -3.05 -0.35
C PRO A 6 -2.40 -4.47 -0.57
N SER A 7 -1.07 -4.62 -0.62
CA SER A 7 -0.40 -5.89 -0.94
C SER A 7 0.01 -6.63 0.33
N PHE A 8 -0.47 -7.86 0.47
CA PHE A 8 -0.20 -8.72 1.61
C PHE A 8 1.29 -9.08 1.67
N LEU A 9 1.85 -9.57 0.56
CA LEU A 9 3.25 -10.04 0.52
C LEU A 9 4.24 -8.89 0.64
N TRP A 10 3.90 -7.68 0.17
CA TRP A 10 4.70 -6.50 0.48
C TRP A 10 4.71 -6.21 1.98
N MET A 11 3.56 -6.32 2.66
CA MET A 11 3.51 -6.19 4.11
C MET A 11 4.35 -7.25 4.81
N MET A 12 4.32 -8.50 4.34
CA MET A 12 5.16 -9.58 4.89
C MET A 12 6.65 -9.30 4.71
N TYR A 13 7.05 -8.72 3.57
CA TYR A 13 8.42 -8.24 3.38
C TYR A 13 8.78 -7.14 4.39
N ARG A 14 7.87 -6.19 4.63
CA ARG A 14 8.10 -5.05 5.53
C ARG A 14 8.25 -5.48 6.98
N CYS A 15 7.34 -6.30 7.50
CA CYS A 15 7.34 -6.79 8.88
C CYS A 15 8.16 -8.07 9.09
N GLY A 16 8.68 -8.68 8.01
CA GLY A 16 9.36 -9.97 8.06
C GLY A 16 8.45 -11.07 8.59
N TRP A 17 7.24 -11.21 8.03
CA TRP A 17 6.23 -12.18 8.49
C TRP A 17 5.83 -12.02 9.97
N GLY A 18 5.84 -10.80 10.50
CA GLY A 18 5.53 -10.54 11.90
C GLY A 18 6.63 -10.96 12.88
N THR A 19 7.89 -11.03 12.43
CA THR A 19 9.02 -11.46 13.28
C THR A 19 10.02 -10.35 13.60
N LYS A 20 9.92 -9.18 12.95
CA LYS A 20 10.76 -8.02 13.26
C LYS A 20 10.24 -7.34 14.53
N GLU A 21 11.18 -6.89 15.36
CA GLU A 21 10.89 -6.12 16.57
C GLU A 21 10.02 -4.89 16.26
N GLY A 22 8.94 -4.72 17.03
CA GLY A 22 7.96 -3.65 16.88
C GLY A 22 7.04 -3.77 15.65
N GLN A 23 7.02 -4.93 14.99
CA GLN A 23 6.19 -5.24 13.82
C GLN A 23 5.61 -6.66 13.89
N GLU A 24 5.31 -7.16 15.10
CA GLU A 24 4.89 -8.53 15.36
C GLU A 24 3.41 -8.80 15.09
N THR A 25 2.62 -7.73 14.97
CA THR A 25 1.18 -7.77 14.67
C THR A 25 0.93 -7.30 13.24
N VAL A 26 0.11 -8.04 12.52
CA VAL A 26 -0.31 -7.72 11.15
C VAL A 26 -1.81 -7.53 11.14
N LEU A 27 -2.25 -6.34 10.76
CA LEU A 27 -3.66 -5.99 10.68
C LEU A 27 -4.06 -5.81 9.22
N ALA A 28 -5.18 -6.43 8.82
CA ALA A 28 -5.89 -6.08 7.61
C ALA A 28 -6.85 -4.93 7.96
N ILE A 29 -6.70 -3.81 7.26
CA ILE A 29 -7.53 -2.63 7.47
C ILE A 29 -8.45 -2.48 6.26
N GLU A 30 -9.75 -2.53 6.51
CA GLU A 30 -10.77 -2.22 5.52
C GLU A 30 -11.08 -0.73 5.59
N ILE A 31 -10.97 -0.07 4.43
CA ILE A 31 -11.31 1.35 4.29
C ILE A 31 -12.43 1.54 3.28
N ASP A 32 -13.25 2.55 3.51
CA ASP A 32 -14.28 2.92 2.58
C ASP A 32 -13.69 3.35 1.22
N ARG A 33 -14.39 3.00 0.15
CA ARG A 33 -13.91 3.25 -1.21
C ARG A 33 -13.86 4.74 -1.54
N GLU A 34 -14.78 5.54 -1.00
CA GLU A 34 -14.87 6.98 -1.31
C GLU A 34 -13.71 7.75 -0.69
N GLY A 35 -13.36 7.46 0.56
CA GLY A 35 -12.18 7.97 1.27
C GLY A 35 -10.89 7.61 0.56
N PHE A 36 -10.76 6.36 0.09
CA PHE A 36 -9.62 5.95 -0.72
C PHE A 36 -9.52 6.74 -2.04
N LEU A 37 -10.64 6.90 -2.77
CA LEU A 37 -10.67 7.70 -4.00
C LEU A 37 -10.38 9.18 -3.75
N TRP A 38 -10.87 9.74 -2.65
CA TRP A 38 -10.56 11.09 -2.23
C TRP A 38 -9.05 11.25 -2.02
N ALA A 39 -8.40 10.30 -1.33
CA ALA A 39 -6.97 10.35 -1.11
C ALA A 39 -6.19 10.31 -2.43
N LEU A 40 -6.59 9.48 -3.39
CA LEU A 40 -5.96 9.43 -4.72
C LEU A 40 -6.12 10.75 -5.48
N ARG A 41 -7.32 11.33 -5.51
CA ARG A 41 -7.58 12.62 -6.20
C ARG A 41 -6.79 13.78 -5.60
N ASN A 42 -6.42 13.69 -4.33
CA ASN A 42 -5.63 14.70 -3.61
C ASN A 42 -4.16 14.31 -3.44
N ALA A 43 -3.69 13.29 -4.16
CA ALA A 43 -2.31 12.82 -4.05
C ALA A 43 -1.34 13.56 -4.98
N CYS A 44 -0.07 13.60 -4.57
CA CYS A 44 1.05 13.97 -5.41
C CYS A 44 2.05 12.80 -5.51
N LEU A 45 2.73 12.63 -6.65
CA LEU A 45 3.77 11.61 -6.76
C LEU A 45 4.94 11.91 -5.81
N SER A 46 5.42 10.87 -5.12
CA SER A 46 6.55 10.96 -4.18
C SER A 46 7.90 11.20 -4.85
N HIS A 47 7.94 11.25 -6.19
CA HIS A 47 9.11 11.53 -7.00
C HIS A 47 8.79 12.52 -8.14
N HIS A 48 9.82 13.22 -8.62
CA HIS A 48 9.67 14.22 -9.67
C HIS A 48 9.57 13.56 -11.05
N VAL A 49 8.39 13.68 -11.67
CA VAL A 49 8.15 13.43 -13.10
C VAL A 49 8.08 14.77 -13.85
N PRO A 50 9.03 15.10 -14.75
CA PRO A 50 9.03 16.39 -15.46
C PRO A 50 7.76 16.68 -16.26
N ALA A 51 7.19 15.67 -16.93
CA ALA A 51 5.99 15.82 -17.74
C ALA A 51 4.74 16.19 -16.92
N LEU A 52 4.69 15.78 -15.64
CA LEU A 52 3.55 16.04 -14.75
C LEU A 52 3.75 17.29 -13.89
N HIS A 53 4.98 17.55 -13.44
CA HIS A 53 5.22 18.58 -12.42
C HIS A 53 5.97 19.81 -12.94
N GLY A 54 6.47 19.78 -14.18
CA GLY A 54 7.38 20.81 -14.68
C GLY A 54 8.70 20.78 -13.92
N ASP A 55 9.00 21.85 -13.19
CA ASP A 55 10.25 21.99 -12.44
C ASP A 55 10.22 21.37 -11.02
N ARG A 56 11.40 21.09 -10.46
CA ARG A 56 11.54 20.46 -9.15
C ARG A 56 11.05 21.33 -7.99
N ALA A 57 11.10 22.66 -8.10
CA ALA A 57 10.62 23.55 -7.04
C ALA A 57 9.09 23.53 -6.98
N SER A 58 8.43 23.54 -8.13
CA SER A 58 6.98 23.39 -8.26
C SER A 58 6.49 22.05 -7.71
N TRP A 59 7.14 20.94 -8.08
CA TRP A 59 6.87 19.63 -7.47
C TRP A 59 7.04 19.63 -5.95
N LYS A 60 8.15 20.18 -5.42
CA LYS A 60 8.37 20.24 -3.96
C LYS A 60 7.29 21.03 -3.22
N ARG A 61 6.76 22.10 -3.81
CA ARG A 61 5.64 22.87 -3.23
C ARG A 61 4.37 22.00 -3.20
N GLN A 62 4.03 21.37 -4.32
CA GLN A 62 2.87 20.46 -4.41
C GLN A 62 2.98 19.31 -3.40
N LEU A 63 4.13 18.63 -3.33
CA LEU A 63 4.38 17.51 -2.42
C LEU A 63 4.26 17.88 -0.93
N ARG A 64 4.55 19.14 -0.57
CA ARG A 64 4.41 19.66 0.80
C ARG A 64 2.95 19.97 1.16
N GLN A 65 2.16 20.37 0.18
CA GLN A 65 0.75 20.75 0.35
C GLN A 65 -0.18 19.55 0.23
N ALA A 66 0.19 18.55 -0.57
CA ALA A 66 -0.64 17.38 -0.83
C ALA A 66 -0.86 16.57 0.47
N PRO A 67 -2.12 16.31 0.85
CA PRO A 67 -2.43 15.50 2.02
C PRO A 67 -2.16 14.01 1.76
N ALA A 68 -2.02 13.60 0.50
CA ALA A 68 -1.68 12.25 0.11
C ALA A 68 -0.48 12.19 -0.85
N ARG A 69 0.24 11.07 -0.84
CA ARG A 69 1.41 10.80 -1.68
C ARG A 69 1.34 9.43 -2.31
N VAL A 70 1.61 9.35 -3.60
CA VAL A 70 1.65 8.07 -4.33
C VAL A 70 3.08 7.67 -4.61
N GLN A 71 3.37 6.42 -4.30
CA GLN A 71 4.60 5.74 -4.68
C GLN A 71 4.25 4.40 -5.34
N TRP A 72 5.00 4.03 -6.38
CA TRP A 72 4.84 2.76 -7.08
C TRP A 72 5.94 1.81 -6.64
N ASP A 73 5.61 0.90 -5.74
CA ASP A 73 6.54 -0.04 -5.14
C ASP A 73 6.47 -1.40 -5.83
N PRO A 74 7.59 -2.13 -5.97
CA PRO A 74 7.57 -3.46 -6.54
C PRO A 74 6.72 -4.39 -5.68
N GLU A 75 5.96 -5.27 -6.30
CA GLU A 75 5.27 -6.36 -5.62
C GLU A 75 6.26 -7.44 -5.14
N ARG A 76 5.77 -8.41 -4.37
CA ARG A 76 6.59 -9.47 -3.77
C ARG A 76 6.03 -10.85 -4.06
N ASP A 77 6.91 -11.81 -4.29
CA ASP A 77 6.54 -13.22 -4.30
C ASP A 77 6.50 -13.83 -2.88
N LEU A 78 6.13 -15.11 -2.76
CA LEU A 78 6.09 -15.84 -1.48
C LEU A 78 7.46 -15.93 -0.77
N HIS A 79 8.55 -15.76 -1.51
CA HIS A 79 9.90 -15.74 -0.97
C HIS A 79 10.39 -14.31 -0.71
N LEU A 80 9.50 -13.32 -0.86
CA LEU A 80 9.75 -11.89 -0.67
C LEU A 80 10.76 -11.31 -1.66
N ASN A 81 10.96 -11.93 -2.82
CA ASN A 81 11.70 -11.35 -3.93
C ASN A 81 10.85 -10.28 -4.64
N PRO A 82 11.47 -9.21 -5.16
CA PRO A 82 10.75 -8.20 -5.94
C PRO A 82 10.25 -8.78 -7.27
N LEU A 83 9.00 -8.50 -7.59
CA LEU A 83 8.38 -8.81 -8.88
C LEU A 83 8.60 -7.67 -9.90
N PRO A 84 8.52 -7.93 -11.22
CA PRO A 84 8.79 -6.93 -12.25
C PRO A 84 7.70 -5.87 -12.40
N HIS A 85 6.54 -6.07 -11.76
CA HIS A 85 5.45 -5.10 -11.74
C HIS A 85 5.39 -4.38 -10.39
N ARG A 86 4.81 -3.18 -10.41
CA ARG A 86 4.65 -2.31 -9.26
C ARG A 86 3.17 -2.10 -8.97
N SER A 87 2.85 -1.83 -7.71
CA SER A 87 1.52 -1.36 -7.35
C SER A 87 1.58 -0.24 -6.32
N LEU A 88 0.42 0.33 -6.02
CA LEU A 88 0.29 1.52 -5.20
C LEU A 88 0.83 1.29 -3.79
N GLN A 89 1.58 2.27 -3.31
CA GLN A 89 1.78 2.58 -1.90
C GLN A 89 1.33 4.03 -1.67
N LEU A 90 0.38 4.23 -0.76
CA LEU A 90 -0.25 5.52 -0.52
C LEU A 90 0.16 6.07 0.84
N GLY A 91 0.81 7.23 0.85
CA GLY A 91 1.19 7.96 2.04
C GLY A 91 0.13 9.00 2.39
N LEU A 92 -0.29 9.06 3.65
CA LEU A 92 -1.33 9.94 4.17
C LEU A 92 -0.73 10.88 5.23
N ALA A 93 -1.05 12.16 5.15
CA ALA A 93 -0.62 13.18 6.10
C ALA A 93 -1.69 14.26 6.30
N GLY A 94 -1.55 14.99 7.42
CA GLY A 94 -2.48 16.05 7.79
C GLY A 94 -3.91 15.53 7.82
N GLU A 95 -4.80 16.21 7.11
CA GLU A 95 -6.22 15.86 7.00
C GLU A 95 -6.45 14.43 6.51
N ALA A 96 -5.70 13.93 5.53
CA ALA A 96 -5.90 12.57 5.04
C ALA A 96 -5.60 11.51 6.12
N ALA A 97 -4.63 11.77 7.00
CA ALA A 97 -4.32 10.85 8.09
C ALA A 97 -5.40 10.87 9.19
N ALA A 98 -5.96 12.05 9.47
CA ALA A 98 -7.06 12.19 10.42
C ALA A 98 -8.34 11.50 9.89
N ARG A 99 -8.75 11.83 8.67
CA ARG A 99 -9.90 11.20 8.02
C ARG A 99 -9.73 9.68 7.88
N TYR A 100 -8.53 9.21 7.54
CA TYR A 100 -8.26 7.77 7.52
C TYR A 100 -8.56 7.11 8.86
N ALA A 101 -8.09 7.69 9.97
CA ALA A 101 -8.27 7.12 11.30
C ALA A 101 -9.71 7.22 11.82
N ASP A 102 -10.37 8.37 11.58
CA ASP A 102 -11.63 8.72 12.24
C ASP A 102 -12.87 8.46 11.36
N GLU A 103 -12.71 8.43 10.03
CA GLU A 103 -13.81 8.37 9.07
C GLU A 103 -13.74 7.14 8.14
N TRP A 104 -12.56 6.81 7.60
CA TRP A 104 -12.47 5.87 6.49
C TRP A 104 -12.32 4.41 6.92
N ILE A 105 -11.74 4.13 8.08
CA ILE A 105 -11.62 2.76 8.58
C ILE A 105 -13.01 2.24 8.95
N VAL A 106 -13.44 1.21 8.23
CA VAL A 106 -14.72 0.53 8.46
C VAL A 106 -14.54 -0.87 9.05
N GLY A 107 -13.32 -1.40 9.05
CA GLY A 107 -13.00 -2.70 9.59
C GLY A 107 -11.52 -2.88 9.92
N ILE A 108 -11.23 -3.65 10.98
CA ILE A 108 -9.89 -4.06 11.37
C ILE A 108 -9.94 -5.54 11.72
N GLU A 109 -9.10 -6.33 11.06
CA GLU A 109 -8.93 -7.75 11.34
C GLU A 109 -7.47 -8.05 11.70
N ASP A 110 -7.26 -8.81 12.78
CA ASP A 110 -5.94 -9.34 13.12
C ASP A 110 -5.64 -10.57 12.25
N VAL A 111 -4.82 -10.38 11.24
CA VAL A 111 -4.37 -11.43 10.30
C VAL A 111 -2.99 -11.96 10.67
N THR A 112 -2.49 -11.69 11.87
CA THR A 112 -1.23 -12.25 12.39
C THR A 112 -1.23 -13.79 12.35
N PRO A 113 -2.32 -14.50 12.72
CA PRO A 113 -2.37 -15.96 12.60
C PRO A 113 -2.18 -16.43 11.16
N LEU A 114 -2.87 -15.80 10.21
CA LEU A 114 -2.76 -16.10 8.78
C LEU A 114 -1.32 -15.88 8.26
N ALA A 115 -0.70 -14.74 8.62
CA ALA A 115 0.68 -14.45 8.27
C ALA A 115 1.65 -15.52 8.79
N ARG A 116 1.47 -15.98 10.04
CA ARG A 116 2.30 -17.04 10.64
C ARG A 116 2.09 -18.39 9.97
N GLU A 117 0.85 -18.73 9.62
CA GLU A 117 0.51 -19.98 8.94
C GLU A 117 1.16 -20.05 7.55
N ILE A 118 0.98 -19.00 6.73
CA ILE A 118 1.59 -18.91 5.40
C ILE A 118 3.11 -18.98 5.51
N HIS A 119 3.72 -18.24 6.45
CA HIS A 119 5.16 -18.29 6.67
C HIS A 119 5.64 -19.70 7.06
N GLY A 120 4.90 -20.41 7.90
CA GLY A 120 5.19 -21.80 8.27
C GLY A 120 5.17 -22.74 7.06
N LEU A 121 4.21 -22.58 6.15
CA LEU A 121 4.12 -23.36 4.91
C LEU A 121 5.29 -23.04 3.96
N VAL A 122 5.65 -21.76 3.81
CA VAL A 122 6.83 -21.36 3.01
C VAL A 122 8.11 -21.99 3.59
N ARG A 123 8.30 -21.93 4.91
CA ARG A 123 9.49 -22.50 5.59
C ARG A 123 9.57 -24.02 5.51
N THR A 124 8.43 -24.70 5.41
CA THR A 124 8.37 -26.17 5.29
C THR A 124 8.35 -26.65 3.84
N GLY A 125 8.55 -25.76 2.87
CA GLY A 125 8.66 -26.13 1.46
C GLY A 125 7.32 -26.47 0.81
N GLN A 126 6.21 -25.88 1.28
CA GLN A 126 4.85 -26.11 0.78
C GLN A 126 4.27 -24.86 0.08
N PRO A 127 4.90 -24.36 -1.01
CA PRO A 127 4.50 -23.10 -1.65
C PRO A 127 3.11 -23.14 -2.27
N GLY A 128 2.63 -24.31 -2.73
CA GLY A 128 1.27 -24.45 -3.26
C GLY A 128 0.20 -24.22 -2.19
N SER A 129 0.37 -24.82 -1.00
CA SER A 129 -0.51 -24.60 0.14
C SER A 129 -0.43 -23.15 0.62
N ALA A 130 0.77 -22.58 0.70
CA ALA A 130 0.98 -21.18 1.07
C ALA A 130 0.25 -20.22 0.11
N ALA A 131 0.38 -20.44 -1.20
CA ALA A 131 -0.30 -19.65 -2.23
C ALA A 131 -1.83 -19.75 -2.11
N GLY A 132 -2.37 -20.92 -1.78
CA GLY A 132 -3.80 -21.14 -1.60
C GLY A 132 -4.42 -20.36 -0.43
N LEU A 133 -3.62 -19.93 0.54
CA LEU A 133 -4.05 -19.12 1.68
C LEU A 133 -3.86 -17.62 1.48
N LEU A 134 -3.19 -17.18 0.40
CA LEU A 134 -3.01 -15.75 0.16
C LEU A 134 -4.36 -15.05 -0.07
N PRO A 135 -4.53 -13.83 0.46
CA PRO A 135 -5.67 -13.00 0.10
C PRO A 135 -5.76 -12.82 -1.43
N GLN A 136 -6.97 -12.88 -1.97
CA GLN A 136 -7.18 -12.65 -3.39
C GLN A 136 -7.10 -11.16 -3.71
N GLU A 137 -5.96 -10.73 -4.24
CA GLU A 137 -5.78 -9.36 -4.72
C GLU A 137 -6.33 -9.20 -6.14
N ARG A 138 -7.09 -8.12 -6.37
CA ARG A 138 -7.67 -7.80 -7.68
C ARG A 138 -7.35 -6.35 -8.04
N PRO A 139 -7.05 -6.05 -9.32
CA PRO A 139 -6.91 -4.67 -9.75
C PRO A 139 -8.18 -3.87 -9.44
N LEU A 140 -8.00 -2.70 -8.84
CA LEU A 140 -9.10 -1.77 -8.62
C LEU A 140 -9.41 -1.04 -9.93
N GLY A 141 -10.63 -1.20 -10.44
CA GLY A 141 -11.13 -0.41 -11.56
C GLY A 141 -11.27 1.06 -11.15
N LEU A 142 -10.47 1.92 -11.76
CA LEU A 142 -10.42 3.37 -11.53
C LEU A 142 -10.62 4.10 -12.85
N ASP A 143 -11.35 5.20 -12.80
CA ASP A 143 -11.48 6.11 -13.95
C ASP A 143 -10.13 6.75 -14.27
N ASP A 144 -9.83 6.91 -15.55
CA ASP A 144 -8.56 7.48 -16.01
C ASP A 144 -8.30 8.87 -15.45
N GLU A 145 -9.35 9.65 -15.16
CA GLU A 145 -9.25 10.98 -14.56
C GLU A 145 -8.63 10.95 -13.16
N VAL A 146 -8.93 9.93 -12.35
CA VAL A 146 -8.32 9.75 -11.01
C VAL A 146 -6.82 9.48 -11.13
N LEU A 147 -6.39 8.88 -12.25
CA LEU A 147 -5.01 8.45 -12.47
C LEU A 147 -4.18 9.42 -13.32
N ALA A 148 -4.81 10.43 -13.94
CA ALA A 148 -4.18 11.33 -14.91
C ALA A 148 -2.94 12.08 -14.36
N GLY A 149 -2.87 12.30 -13.05
CA GLY A 149 -1.73 12.91 -12.36
C GLY A 149 -0.80 11.93 -11.63
N LEU A 150 -1.07 10.63 -11.69
CA LEU A 150 -0.41 9.60 -10.88
C LEU A 150 0.26 8.48 -11.70
N ARG A 151 0.07 8.48 -13.02
CA ARG A 151 0.76 7.58 -13.95
C ARG A 151 2.13 8.15 -14.31
N ALA A 152 3.19 7.44 -13.93
CA ALA A 152 4.59 7.80 -14.19
C ALA A 152 5.27 6.68 -14.98
#